data_AF-A0AAW6A7T0-F1
#
_entry.id   AF-A0AAW6A7T0-F1
#
_cell.length_a   1.000
_cell.length_b   1.000
_cell.length_c   1.000
_cell.angle_alpha   90.00
_cell.angle_beta   90.00
_cell.angle_gamma   90.00
#
_symmetry.space_group_name_H-M   'P 1'
#
loop_
_entity.id
_entity.type
_entity.pdbx_description
1 polymer ?
#
loop_
_entity_poly.entity_id
_entity_poly.type
_entity_poly.pdbx_seq_one_letter_code
_entity_poly.pdbx_strand_id
1 'polypeptide(L)'
;MSDLWGMGGANNAIGLDHQDNAAIAMVFKALDDPDFQKLTVEHKNDFELVYNDHIVSVQVKGYMLGLAEMGRLVAKAPEGRSRYVLLADSYGNARSFINVFNTFLENPEDYMEFEDEVCSKLNLERDASDFSKAMLFRFEEFSQLSGEQLALSEISKWAARTNRQCDSVKVMAALKLPFLEKRKVRGTISKKQIIKISDDNRVVPSYAINRDEEDNLGFFVDLDA
;
A
#
# COMPACT_ATOMS: atom_id res chain seq x y z
N MET A 1 -0.98 39.43 19.80
CA MET A 1 -0.86 39.14 18.35
C MET A 1 -1.18 37.68 18.15
N SER A 2 -2.47 37.40 18.00
CA SER A 2 -3.02 36.12 17.57
C SER A 2 -3.03 36.07 16.04
N ASP A 3 -3.22 34.86 15.52
CA ASP A 3 -3.61 34.53 14.13
C ASP A 3 -2.47 34.02 13.22
N LEU A 4 -2.20 32.70 13.35
CA LEU A 4 -1.67 31.85 12.28
C LEU A 4 -1.92 30.35 12.53
N TRP A 5 -3.06 30.02 13.15
CA TRP A 5 -3.55 28.64 13.32
C TRP A 5 -4.94 28.55 12.69
N GLY A 6 -5.03 28.25 11.39
CA GLY A 6 -6.35 28.17 10.75
C GLY A 6 -6.42 27.70 9.31
N MET A 7 -5.34 27.78 8.53
CA MET A 7 -5.39 27.43 7.09
C MET A 7 -4.81 26.04 6.73
N GLY A 8 -4.29 25.29 7.70
CA GLY A 8 -3.60 24.01 7.45
C GLY A 8 -4.40 22.72 7.74
N GLY A 9 -5.56 22.81 8.37
CA GLY A 9 -6.28 21.65 8.92
C GLY A 9 -6.80 20.67 7.87
N ALA A 10 -7.56 21.18 6.90
CA ALA A 10 -8.20 20.36 5.87
C ALA A 10 -7.15 19.71 4.93
N ASN A 11 -6.17 20.48 4.46
CA ASN A 11 -5.11 19.95 3.59
C ASN A 11 -4.22 18.93 4.31
N ASN A 12 -3.96 19.11 5.61
CA ASN A 12 -3.27 18.10 6.41
C ASN A 12 -4.11 16.83 6.56
N ALA A 13 -5.41 16.94 6.86
CA ALA A 13 -6.30 15.79 6.99
C ALA A 13 -6.40 15.00 5.67
N ILE A 14 -6.53 15.69 4.54
CA ILE A 14 -6.60 15.12 3.20
C ILE A 14 -5.32 14.36 2.83
N GLY A 15 -4.14 14.94 3.12
CA GLY A 15 -2.86 14.25 2.88
C GLY A 15 -2.66 13.03 3.79
N LEU A 16 -3.14 13.09 5.03
CA LEU A 16 -3.06 11.99 5.98
C LEU A 16 -3.98 10.82 5.62
N ASP A 17 -5.20 11.09 5.14
CA ASP A 17 -6.11 10.05 4.65
C ASP A 17 -5.54 9.34 3.41
N HIS A 18 -4.92 10.11 2.51
CA HIS A 18 -4.23 9.56 1.33
C HIS A 18 -3.10 8.59 1.71
N GLN A 19 -2.26 8.96 2.68
CA GLN A 19 -1.22 8.09 3.22
C GLN A 19 -1.81 6.81 3.84
N ASP A 20 -2.93 6.92 4.58
CA ASP A 20 -3.58 5.74 5.18
C ASP A 20 -4.14 4.79 4.13
N ASN A 21 -4.82 5.32 3.11
CA ASN A 21 -5.34 4.50 2.02
C ASN A 21 -4.19 3.79 1.26
N ALA A 22 -3.09 4.50 0.99
CA ALA A 22 -1.90 3.94 0.35
C ALA A 22 -1.27 2.83 1.21
N ALA A 23 -1.13 3.07 2.51
CA ALA A 23 -0.52 2.11 3.42
C ALA A 23 -1.41 0.86 3.62
N ILE A 24 -2.73 1.02 3.64
CA ILE A 24 -3.68 -0.10 3.60
C ILE A 24 -3.54 -0.87 2.28
N ALA A 25 -3.57 -0.20 1.13
CA ALA A 25 -3.42 -0.88 -0.16
C ALA A 25 -2.12 -1.71 -0.24
N MET A 26 -0.99 -1.10 0.15
CA MET A 26 0.31 -1.75 0.13
C MET A 26 0.42 -2.89 1.12
N VAL A 27 -0.20 -2.80 2.31
CA VAL A 27 -0.15 -3.92 3.27
C VAL A 27 -0.92 -5.12 2.75
N PHE A 28 -2.07 -4.94 2.11
CA PHE A 28 -2.85 -6.05 1.52
C PHE A 28 -2.18 -6.69 0.31
N LYS A 29 -1.35 -5.95 -0.45
CA LYS A 29 -0.45 -6.55 -1.45
C LYS A 29 0.59 -7.47 -0.80
N ALA A 30 1.08 -7.13 0.39
CA ALA A 30 2.13 -7.85 1.11
C ALA A 30 1.63 -8.98 2.03
N LEU A 31 0.34 -9.01 2.40
CA LEU A 31 -0.17 -9.91 3.44
C LEU A 31 0.06 -11.40 3.16
N ASP A 32 0.07 -11.80 1.89
CA ASP A 32 0.26 -13.20 1.49
C ASP A 32 1.73 -13.63 1.53
N ASP A 33 2.66 -12.68 1.58
CA ASP A 33 4.09 -12.95 1.71
C ASP A 33 4.38 -13.52 3.11
N PRO A 34 4.99 -14.73 3.22
CA PRO A 34 5.29 -15.35 4.50
C PRO A 34 6.31 -14.54 5.33
N ASP A 35 7.19 -13.79 4.68
CA ASP A 35 8.22 -12.99 5.34
C ASP A 35 7.69 -11.65 5.84
N PHE A 36 6.55 -11.18 5.33
CA PHE A 36 5.93 -9.94 5.83
C PHE A 36 5.53 -10.07 7.31
N GLN A 37 6.04 -9.16 8.15
CA GLN A 37 5.81 -9.18 9.60
C GLN A 37 4.83 -8.09 10.05
N LYS A 38 5.04 -6.85 9.61
CA LYS A 38 4.33 -5.67 10.13
C LYS A 38 4.47 -4.45 9.23
N LEU A 39 3.51 -3.55 9.38
CA LEU A 39 3.58 -2.18 8.90
C LEU A 39 4.06 -1.27 10.04
N THR A 40 4.97 -0.35 9.75
CA THR A 40 5.36 0.75 10.64
C THR A 40 4.86 2.05 10.04
N VAL A 41 4.05 2.80 10.79
CA VAL A 41 3.58 4.13 10.38
C VAL A 41 4.53 5.16 10.96
N GLU A 42 5.29 5.83 10.09
CA GLU A 42 6.27 6.85 10.48
C GLU A 42 5.71 8.27 10.30
N HIS A 43 6.60 9.26 10.11
CA HIS A 43 6.27 10.68 9.91
C HIS A 43 5.24 10.90 8.77
N LYS A 44 4.79 12.16 8.63
CA LYS A 44 3.86 12.56 7.57
C LYS A 44 4.37 12.12 6.20
N ASN A 45 3.53 11.40 5.46
CA ASN A 45 3.75 10.88 4.10
C ASN A 45 4.64 9.65 3.93
N ASP A 46 5.20 9.08 5.01
CA ASP A 46 6.10 7.92 4.90
C ASP A 46 5.65 6.76 5.81
N PHE A 47 5.81 5.52 5.34
CA PHE A 47 5.57 4.31 6.11
C PHE A 47 6.49 3.18 5.64
N GLU A 48 6.59 2.10 6.42
CA GLU A 48 7.49 1.00 6.11
C GLU A 48 6.78 -0.35 6.21
N LEU A 49 7.02 -1.21 5.23
CA LEU A 49 6.68 -2.62 5.31
C LEU A 49 7.93 -3.37 5.77
N VAL A 50 7.82 -4.08 6.89
CA VAL A 50 8.93 -4.82 7.51
C VAL A 50 8.74 -6.30 7.24
N TYR A 51 9.75 -6.89 6.60
CA TYR A 51 9.88 -8.33 6.35
C TYR A 51 10.95 -8.92 7.25
N ASN A 52 11.12 -10.24 7.24
CA ASN A 52 12.13 -10.93 8.06
C ASN A 52 13.57 -10.53 7.72
N ASP A 53 13.84 -10.29 6.44
CA ASP A 53 15.17 -10.09 5.86
C ASP A 53 15.41 -8.64 5.39
N HIS A 54 14.34 -7.88 5.12
CA HIS A 54 14.45 -6.54 4.54
C HIS A 54 13.33 -5.58 4.98
N ILE A 55 13.54 -4.28 4.69
CA ILE A 55 12.55 -3.23 4.89
C ILE A 55 12.28 -2.54 3.55
N VAL A 56 10.99 -2.35 3.25
CA VAL A 56 10.52 -1.53 2.13
C VAL A 56 10.03 -0.20 2.69
N SER A 57 10.76 0.88 2.42
CA SER A 57 10.36 2.24 2.80
C SER A 57 9.47 2.85 1.70
N VAL A 58 8.26 3.24 2.05
CA VAL A 58 7.27 3.78 1.12
C VAL A 58 7.06 5.27 1.38
N GLN A 59 7.23 6.08 0.33
CA GLN A 59 6.98 7.52 0.36
C GLN A 59 5.76 7.86 -0.49
N VAL A 60 4.81 8.61 0.05
CA VAL A 60 3.55 8.97 -0.60
C VAL A 60 3.53 10.46 -0.95
N LYS A 61 3.38 10.78 -2.23
CA LYS A 61 3.28 12.15 -2.73
C LYS A 61 1.90 12.34 -3.37
N GLY A 62 1.04 13.12 -2.73
CA GLY A 62 -0.29 13.47 -3.23
C GLY A 62 -0.29 14.51 -4.37
N TYR A 63 0.71 14.48 -5.24
CA TYR A 63 0.87 15.38 -6.38
C TYR A 63 1.63 14.69 -7.52
N MET A 64 1.61 15.31 -8.70
CA MET A 64 2.32 14.79 -9.86
C MET A 64 3.83 14.94 -9.71
N LEU A 65 4.57 13.83 -9.85
CA LEU A 65 6.04 13.82 -9.80
C LEU A 65 6.64 13.78 -11.20
N GLY A 66 7.59 14.70 -11.45
CA GLY A 66 8.42 14.68 -12.65
C GLY A 66 9.79 14.03 -12.42
N LEU A 67 10.47 13.66 -13.51
CA LEU A 67 11.76 12.98 -13.48
C LEU A 67 12.82 13.68 -12.61
N ALA A 68 12.93 15.01 -12.71
CA ALA A 68 13.90 15.79 -11.93
C ALA A 68 13.61 15.81 -10.42
N GLU A 69 12.37 15.61 -10.00
CA GLU A 69 12.04 15.47 -8.58
C GLU A 69 12.25 14.03 -8.11
N MET A 70 11.92 13.04 -8.95
CA MET A 70 12.22 11.63 -8.69
C MET A 70 13.72 11.42 -8.44
N GLY A 71 14.58 11.95 -9.31
CA GLY A 71 16.03 11.86 -9.13
C GLY A 71 16.53 12.52 -7.85
N ARG A 72 15.98 13.69 -7.49
CA ARG A 72 16.28 14.34 -6.21
C ARG A 72 15.87 13.49 -5.00
N LEU A 73 14.77 12.74 -5.10
CA LEU A 73 14.33 11.83 -4.03
C LEU A 73 15.22 10.59 -3.96
N VAL A 74 15.64 10.04 -5.10
CA VAL A 74 16.59 8.91 -5.20
C VAL A 74 17.95 9.28 -4.60
N ALA A 75 18.53 10.40 -5.01
CA ALA A 75 19.84 10.84 -4.51
C ALA A 75 19.85 11.11 -3.00
N LYS A 76 18.70 11.54 -2.44
CA LYS A 76 18.50 11.81 -1.00
C LYS A 76 18.01 10.61 -0.21
N ALA A 77 17.85 9.44 -0.85
CA ALA A 77 17.41 8.24 -0.16
C ALA A 77 18.42 7.89 0.96
N PRO A 78 17.96 7.61 2.19
CA PRO A 78 18.83 7.18 3.26
C PRO A 78 19.64 5.94 2.88
N GLU A 79 20.86 5.80 3.37
CA GLU A 79 21.59 4.54 3.21
C GLU A 79 21.07 3.48 4.19
N GLY A 80 21.27 2.20 3.85
CA GLY A 80 20.94 1.07 4.73
C GLY A 80 19.49 0.56 4.66
N ARG A 81 18.68 1.04 3.71
CA ARG A 81 17.41 0.39 3.36
C ARG A 81 17.58 -0.50 2.14
N SER A 82 16.81 -1.58 2.12
CA SER A 82 16.92 -2.60 1.06
C SER A 82 16.09 -2.25 -0.17
N ARG A 83 14.95 -1.57 0.01
CA ARG A 83 14.01 -1.23 -1.07
C ARG A 83 13.21 0.04 -0.75
N TYR A 84 12.85 0.76 -1.80
CA TYR A 84 12.01 1.95 -1.75
C TYR A 84 10.82 1.82 -2.68
N VAL A 85 9.67 2.35 -2.29
CA VAL A 85 8.53 2.57 -3.18
C VAL A 85 8.14 4.03 -3.12
N LEU A 86 8.16 4.72 -4.27
CA LEU A 86 7.66 6.07 -4.38
C LEU A 86 6.27 6.04 -5.01
N LEU A 87 5.27 6.42 -4.23
CA LEU A 87 3.88 6.56 -4.67
C LEU A 87 3.62 8.01 -5.04
N ALA A 88 3.19 8.26 -6.27
CA ALA A 88 2.81 9.59 -6.75
C ALA A 88 1.34 9.59 -7.19
N ASP A 89 0.66 10.73 -7.12
CA ASP A 89 -0.70 10.86 -7.67
C ASP A 89 -0.70 10.59 -9.19
N SER A 90 0.35 11.04 -9.88
CA SER A 90 0.61 10.78 -11.30
C SER A 90 2.08 11.01 -11.61
N TYR A 91 2.60 10.35 -12.64
CA TYR A 91 3.93 10.64 -13.19
C TYR A 91 3.90 11.42 -14.51
N GLY A 92 2.72 11.69 -15.06
CA GLY A 92 2.55 12.43 -16.32
C GLY A 92 3.46 11.88 -17.44
N ASN A 93 4.30 12.75 -18.00
CA ASN A 93 5.22 12.38 -19.08
C ASN A 93 6.32 11.39 -18.67
N ALA A 94 6.57 11.19 -17.37
CA ALA A 94 7.53 10.22 -16.86
C ALA A 94 6.98 8.79 -16.83
N ARG A 95 5.66 8.60 -17.00
CA ARG A 95 5.00 7.29 -16.91
C ARG A 95 5.61 6.23 -17.85
N SER A 96 5.92 6.60 -19.10
CA SER A 96 6.52 5.68 -20.07
C SER A 96 7.89 5.18 -19.60
N PHE A 97 8.73 6.09 -19.09
CA PHE A 97 10.04 5.73 -18.53
C PHE A 97 9.88 4.81 -17.33
N ILE A 98 8.94 5.11 -16.42
CA ILE A 98 8.69 4.30 -15.22
C ILE A 98 8.24 2.88 -15.57
N ASN A 99 7.40 2.71 -16.58
CA ASN A 99 6.97 1.39 -17.01
C ASN A 99 8.15 0.55 -17.52
N VAL A 100 9.02 1.14 -18.34
CA VAL A 100 10.25 0.47 -18.81
C VAL A 100 11.17 0.17 -17.64
N PHE A 101 11.37 1.13 -16.74
CA PHE A 101 12.20 1.00 -15.56
C PHE A 101 11.75 -0.10 -14.62
N ASN A 102 10.47 -0.11 -14.23
CA ASN A 102 9.93 -1.16 -13.37
C ASN A 102 10.01 -2.55 -14.04
N THR A 103 9.87 -2.63 -15.36
CA THR A 103 10.00 -3.90 -16.10
C THR A 103 11.45 -4.39 -16.11
N PHE A 104 12.41 -3.48 -16.28
CA PHE A 104 13.84 -3.78 -16.19
C PHE A 104 14.23 -4.29 -14.80
N LEU A 105 13.70 -3.72 -13.73
CA LEU A 105 13.95 -4.20 -12.36
C LEU A 105 13.54 -5.67 -12.15
N GLU A 106 12.55 -6.14 -12.91
CA GLU A 106 12.08 -7.53 -12.84
C GLU A 106 12.98 -8.48 -13.67
N ASN A 107 13.66 -7.98 -14.72
CA ASN A 107 14.50 -8.77 -15.63
C ASN A 107 15.73 -7.97 -16.12
N PRO A 108 16.84 -7.93 -15.36
CA PRO A 108 17.98 -7.06 -15.64
C PRO A 108 18.99 -7.68 -16.62
N GLU A 109 18.55 -8.07 -17.83
CA GLU A 109 19.43 -8.74 -18.81
C GLU A 109 20.36 -7.76 -19.56
N ASP A 110 20.01 -6.46 -19.67
CA ASP A 110 20.76 -5.43 -20.41
C ASP A 110 21.20 -4.24 -19.53
N TYR A 111 22.16 -4.46 -18.64
CA TYR A 111 22.49 -3.51 -17.54
C TYR A 111 23.12 -2.17 -17.99
N MET A 112 24.00 -2.17 -18.99
CA MET A 112 24.84 -0.98 -19.30
C MET A 112 24.12 0.14 -20.06
N GLU A 113 23.33 -0.18 -21.09
CA GLU A 113 22.57 0.84 -21.84
C GLU A 113 21.48 1.47 -20.96
N PHE A 114 20.95 0.68 -20.02
CA PHE A 114 19.92 1.11 -19.11
C PHE A 114 20.45 2.05 -18.00
N GLU A 115 21.68 1.85 -17.53
CA GLU A 115 22.35 2.75 -16.59
C GLU A 115 22.44 4.19 -17.13
N ASP A 116 22.93 4.35 -18.37
CA ASP A 116 23.05 5.66 -19.02
C ASP A 116 21.68 6.35 -19.17
N GLU A 117 20.65 5.60 -19.55
CA GLU A 117 19.29 6.12 -19.66
C GLU A 117 18.76 6.58 -18.30
N VAL A 118 18.90 5.76 -17.26
CA VAL A 118 18.39 6.07 -15.91
C VAL A 118 19.09 7.30 -15.33
N CYS A 119 20.42 7.35 -15.36
CA CYS A 119 21.19 8.50 -14.87
C CYS A 119 20.83 9.79 -15.64
N SER A 120 20.67 9.70 -16.95
CA SER A 120 20.28 10.84 -17.79
C SER A 120 18.86 11.32 -17.49
N LYS A 121 17.87 10.41 -17.44
CA LYS A 121 16.46 10.74 -17.21
C LYS A 121 16.23 11.31 -15.82
N LEU A 122 16.82 10.69 -14.79
CA LEU A 122 16.66 11.12 -13.41
C LEU A 122 17.63 12.25 -13.02
N ASN A 123 18.54 12.65 -13.90
CA ASN A 123 19.58 13.65 -13.60
C ASN A 123 20.37 13.28 -12.33
N LEU A 124 20.84 12.04 -12.29
CA LEU A 124 21.69 11.49 -11.23
C LEU A 124 23.15 11.67 -11.60
N GLU A 125 24.02 11.74 -10.59
CA GLU A 125 25.46 11.73 -10.85
C GLU A 125 25.85 10.35 -11.42
N ARG A 126 26.81 10.34 -12.35
CA ARG A 126 27.32 9.10 -12.97
C ARG A 126 28.34 8.40 -12.07
N ASP A 127 28.12 8.43 -10.77
CA ASP A 127 28.86 7.60 -9.84
C ASP A 127 28.07 6.33 -9.55
N ALA A 128 28.78 5.25 -9.21
CA ALA A 128 28.15 3.96 -8.95
C ALA A 128 27.14 4.00 -7.79
N SER A 129 27.17 5.04 -6.95
CA SER A 129 26.31 5.17 -5.77
C SER A 129 24.88 5.56 -6.15
N ASP A 130 24.69 6.59 -6.97
CA ASP A 130 23.36 7.10 -7.27
C ASP A 130 22.55 6.15 -8.17
N PHE A 131 23.19 5.51 -9.15
CA PHE A 131 22.53 4.48 -9.94
C PHE A 131 22.16 3.27 -9.09
N SER A 132 23.08 2.78 -8.25
CA SER A 132 22.77 1.68 -7.32
C SER A 132 21.62 2.02 -6.38
N LYS A 133 21.50 3.27 -5.92
CA LYS A 133 20.34 3.74 -5.16
C LYS A 133 19.06 3.70 -6.01
N ALA A 134 19.11 4.18 -7.25
CA ALA A 134 17.95 4.16 -8.15
C ALA A 134 17.40 2.74 -8.32
N MET A 135 18.28 1.74 -8.42
CA MET A 135 17.92 0.32 -8.55
C MET A 135 17.17 -0.26 -7.33
N LEU A 136 17.17 0.43 -6.18
CA LEU A 136 16.39 0.05 -5.01
C LEU A 136 14.96 0.60 -5.05
N PHE A 137 14.64 1.51 -5.96
CA PHE A 137 13.34 2.17 -6.04
C PHE A 137 12.38 1.45 -6.98
N ARG A 138 11.12 1.38 -6.59
CA ARG A 138 9.98 1.17 -7.48
C ARG A 138 9.13 2.43 -7.52
N PHE A 139 8.66 2.80 -8.70
CA PHE A 139 7.78 3.96 -8.89
C PHE A 139 6.36 3.47 -9.22
N GLU A 140 5.38 3.79 -8.38
CA GLU A 140 3.98 3.40 -8.62
C GLU A 140 3.05 4.62 -8.54
N GLU A 141 2.00 4.62 -9.36
CA GLU A 141 0.94 5.62 -9.27
C GLU A 141 -0.09 5.18 -8.23
N PHE A 142 -0.45 6.09 -7.35
CA PHE A 142 -1.52 5.92 -6.38
C PHE A 142 -2.25 7.25 -6.27
N SER A 143 -3.35 7.41 -7.02
CA SER A 143 -4.04 8.69 -7.07
C SER A 143 -4.77 8.99 -5.77
N GLN A 144 -4.71 10.25 -5.33
CA GLN A 144 -5.43 10.72 -4.16
C GLN A 144 -6.94 10.71 -4.35
N LEU A 145 -7.42 10.97 -5.57
CA LEU A 145 -8.85 10.98 -5.89
C LEU A 145 -9.48 9.58 -5.84
N SER A 146 -8.71 8.53 -6.13
CA SER A 146 -9.18 7.14 -6.15
C SER A 146 -8.58 6.27 -5.06
N GLY A 147 -7.80 6.85 -4.14
CA GLY A 147 -7.01 6.11 -3.16
C GLY A 147 -7.86 5.20 -2.27
N GLU A 148 -9.06 5.64 -1.89
CA GLU A 148 -10.01 4.82 -1.13
C GLU A 148 -10.46 3.59 -1.93
N GLN A 149 -10.92 3.78 -3.18
CA GLN A 149 -11.28 2.66 -4.06
C GLN A 149 -10.11 1.71 -4.33
N LEU A 150 -8.88 2.23 -4.47
CA LEU A 150 -7.69 1.40 -4.65
C LEU A 150 -7.42 0.54 -3.41
N ALA A 151 -7.51 1.12 -2.21
CA ALA A 151 -7.37 0.38 -0.95
C ALA A 151 -8.44 -0.70 -0.81
N LEU A 152 -9.71 -0.37 -1.05
CA LEU A 152 -10.82 -1.33 -1.06
C LEU A 152 -10.60 -2.45 -2.07
N SER A 153 -10.10 -2.13 -3.27
CA SER A 153 -9.78 -3.11 -4.31
C SER A 153 -8.73 -4.12 -3.83
N GLU A 154 -7.66 -3.67 -3.19
CA GLU A 154 -6.61 -4.56 -2.69
C GLU A 154 -7.09 -5.45 -1.54
N ILE A 155 -7.95 -4.93 -0.64
CA ILE A 155 -8.61 -5.74 0.39
C ILE A 155 -9.45 -6.84 -0.27
N SER A 156 -10.30 -6.48 -1.23
CA SER A 156 -11.17 -7.44 -1.92
C SER A 156 -10.39 -8.49 -2.71
N LYS A 157 -9.29 -8.10 -3.39
CA LYS A 157 -8.42 -9.04 -4.10
C LYS A 157 -7.78 -10.04 -3.14
N TRP A 158 -7.25 -9.57 -2.02
CA TRP A 158 -6.65 -10.44 -0.99
C TRP A 158 -7.69 -11.39 -0.37
N ALA A 159 -8.87 -10.86 -0.03
CA ALA A 159 -10.00 -11.61 0.49
C ALA A 159 -10.39 -12.77 -0.45
N ALA A 160 -10.51 -12.47 -1.76
CA ALA A 160 -10.80 -13.46 -2.79
C ALA A 160 -9.69 -14.51 -2.93
N ARG A 161 -8.42 -14.10 -3.02
CA ARG A 161 -7.28 -15.04 -3.16
C ARG A 161 -7.14 -15.99 -1.98
N THR A 162 -7.48 -15.52 -0.78
CA THR A 162 -7.33 -16.31 0.46
C THR A 162 -8.62 -16.99 0.92
N ASN A 163 -9.69 -16.91 0.13
CA ASN A 163 -11.02 -17.41 0.46
C ASN A 163 -11.53 -16.90 1.82
N ARG A 164 -11.17 -15.66 2.17
CA ARG A 164 -11.68 -14.94 3.35
C ARG A 164 -12.79 -14.02 2.88
N GLN A 165 -14.04 -14.48 2.96
CA GLN A 165 -15.19 -13.62 2.68
C GLN A 165 -15.26 -12.52 3.76
N CYS A 166 -14.84 -11.29 3.43
CA CYS A 166 -14.90 -10.15 4.35
C CYS A 166 -15.48 -8.91 3.67
N ASP A 167 -16.12 -8.06 4.48
CA ASP A 167 -16.65 -6.78 4.03
C ASP A 167 -15.50 -5.77 3.94
N SER A 168 -15.03 -5.49 2.72
CA SER A 168 -13.86 -4.65 2.51
C SER A 168 -14.03 -3.23 3.05
N VAL A 169 -15.25 -2.70 3.06
CA VAL A 169 -15.57 -1.38 3.60
C VAL A 169 -15.42 -1.38 5.12
N LYS A 170 -15.98 -2.38 5.80
CA LYS A 170 -15.84 -2.52 7.25
C LYS A 170 -14.41 -2.80 7.68
N VAL A 171 -13.68 -3.64 6.94
CA VAL A 171 -12.26 -3.91 7.19
C VAL A 171 -11.44 -2.63 7.07
N MET A 172 -11.63 -1.86 6.00
CA MET A 172 -10.92 -0.58 5.82
C MET A 172 -11.23 0.40 6.95
N ALA A 173 -12.51 0.58 7.31
CA ALA A 173 -12.91 1.46 8.39
C ALA A 173 -12.31 1.04 9.74
N ALA A 174 -12.30 -0.27 10.02
CA ALA A 174 -11.71 -0.83 11.24
C ALA A 174 -10.18 -0.69 11.27
N LEU A 175 -9.50 -0.71 10.11
CA LEU A 175 -8.06 -0.48 10.01
C LEU A 175 -7.67 0.99 10.14
N LYS A 176 -8.47 1.94 9.64
CA LYS A 176 -8.16 3.38 9.75
C LYS A 176 -7.95 3.83 11.20
N LEU A 177 -8.65 3.21 12.17
CA LEU A 177 -8.50 3.51 13.59
C LEU A 177 -7.09 3.20 14.14
N PRO A 178 -6.57 1.95 14.08
CA PRO A 178 -5.18 1.65 14.43
C PRO A 178 -4.16 2.52 13.69
N PHE A 179 -4.35 2.81 12.40
CA PHE A 179 -3.41 3.66 11.64
C PHE A 179 -3.35 5.08 12.21
N LEU A 180 -4.51 5.69 12.45
CA LEU A 180 -4.62 7.01 13.06
C LEU A 180 -3.96 7.06 14.45
N GLU A 181 -4.18 6.04 15.28
CA GLU A 181 -3.58 5.96 16.61
C GLU A 181 -2.07 5.80 16.56
N LYS A 182 -1.56 4.88 15.73
CA LYS A 182 -0.13 4.58 15.63
C LYS A 182 0.65 5.73 14.99
N ARG A 183 0.04 6.52 14.10
CA ARG A 183 0.65 7.74 13.56
C ARG A 183 0.96 8.77 14.65
N LYS A 184 0.10 8.93 15.66
CA LYS A 184 0.29 9.93 16.73
C LYS A 184 1.54 9.67 17.58
N VAL A 185 1.95 8.41 17.69
CA VAL A 185 3.01 7.97 18.59
C VAL A 185 4.16 7.25 17.89
N ARG A 186 4.17 7.22 16.54
CA ARG A 186 5.04 6.37 15.69
C ARG A 186 4.97 4.91 16.12
N GLY A 187 4.13 4.13 15.45
CA GLY A 187 3.81 2.78 15.90
C GLY A 187 3.70 1.76 14.79
N THR A 188 3.58 0.51 15.20
CA THR A 188 3.51 -0.64 14.31
C THR A 188 2.15 -1.32 14.37
N ILE A 189 1.74 -1.88 13.24
CA ILE A 189 0.56 -2.73 13.10
C ILE A 189 1.05 -4.07 12.52
N SER A 190 0.94 -5.13 13.32
CA SER A 190 1.41 -6.45 12.94
C SER A 190 0.50 -7.13 11.91
N LYS A 191 1.07 -8.04 11.10
CA LYS A 191 0.32 -8.92 10.20
C LYS A 191 -0.82 -9.64 10.92
N LYS A 192 -0.57 -10.15 12.13
CA LYS A 192 -1.58 -10.82 12.96
C LYS A 192 -2.76 -9.90 13.31
N GLN A 193 -2.50 -8.63 13.63
CA GLN A 193 -3.57 -7.67 13.93
C GLN A 193 -4.40 -7.36 12.69
N ILE A 194 -3.76 -7.19 11.53
CA ILE A 194 -4.46 -6.92 10.26
C ILE A 194 -5.37 -8.10 9.91
N ILE A 195 -4.84 -9.34 9.94
CA ILE A 195 -5.62 -10.55 9.69
C ILE A 195 -6.78 -10.68 10.66
N LYS A 196 -6.55 -10.41 11.96
CA LYS A 196 -7.62 -10.45 12.96
C LYS A 196 -8.73 -9.46 12.63
N ILE A 197 -8.41 -8.21 12.29
CA ILE A 197 -9.40 -7.20 11.91
C ILE A 197 -10.19 -7.66 10.68
N SER A 198 -9.53 -8.26 9.69
CA SER A 198 -10.19 -8.85 8.53
C SER A 198 -11.14 -9.99 8.91
N ASP A 199 -10.71 -10.87 9.81
CA ASP A 199 -11.49 -12.03 10.27
C ASP A 199 -12.70 -11.60 11.13
N ASP A 200 -12.56 -10.57 11.96
CA ASP A 200 -13.63 -9.99 12.78
C ASP A 200 -14.72 -9.31 11.92
N ASN A 201 -14.44 -9.02 10.65
CA ASN A 201 -15.35 -8.39 9.69
C ASN A 201 -15.73 -9.34 8.53
N ARG A 202 -15.73 -10.65 8.78
CA ARG A 202 -16.19 -11.65 7.80
C ARG A 202 -17.66 -11.47 7.46
N VAL A 203 -17.98 -11.67 6.18
CA VAL A 203 -19.38 -11.78 5.73
C VAL A 203 -19.78 -13.24 5.86
N VAL A 204 -20.74 -13.52 6.75
CA VAL A 204 -21.44 -14.80 6.76
C VAL A 204 -22.52 -14.72 5.67
N PRO A 205 -22.48 -15.55 4.61
CA PRO A 205 -23.53 -15.56 3.61
C PRO A 205 -24.86 -15.92 4.27
N SER A 206 -25.92 -15.14 4.02
CA SER A 206 -27.25 -15.35 4.58
C SER A 206 -27.83 -16.74 4.29
N TYR A 207 -27.37 -17.43 3.25
CA TYR A 207 -27.75 -18.81 2.96
C TYR A 207 -27.28 -19.84 3.99
N ALA A 208 -26.26 -19.54 4.82
CA ALA A 208 -25.84 -20.42 5.91
C ALA A 208 -26.80 -20.35 7.12
N ILE A 209 -27.58 -19.28 7.24
CA ILE A 209 -28.53 -19.09 8.35
C ILE A 209 -29.81 -19.91 8.09
N ASN A 210 -30.18 -20.14 6.83
CA ASN A 210 -31.41 -20.85 6.48
C ASN A 210 -31.30 -22.38 6.52
N ARG A 211 -30.09 -22.97 6.44
CA ARG A 211 -29.93 -24.44 6.50
C ARG A 211 -30.19 -25.01 7.90
N ASP A 212 -29.80 -24.29 8.95
CA ASP A 212 -30.03 -24.72 10.33
C ASP A 212 -31.51 -24.58 10.75
N GLU A 213 -32.31 -23.78 10.04
CA GLU A 213 -33.76 -23.69 10.23
C GLU A 213 -34.52 -24.75 9.41
N GLU A 214 -34.06 -25.12 8.21
CA GLU A 214 -34.66 -26.21 7.42
C GLU A 214 -34.41 -27.59 8.03
N ASP A 215 -33.25 -27.85 8.64
CA ASP A 215 -32.96 -29.12 9.32
C ASP A 215 -33.71 -29.29 10.66
N ASN A 216 -34.21 -28.21 11.26
CA ASN A 216 -35.04 -28.24 12.48
C ASN A 216 -36.55 -28.35 12.21
N LEU A 217 -36.98 -28.13 10.97
CA LEU A 217 -38.35 -28.36 10.53
C LEU A 217 -38.41 -29.73 9.86
N GLY A 218 -38.39 -30.77 10.71
CA GLY A 218 -38.54 -32.16 10.30
C GLY A 218 -39.69 -32.33 9.31
N PHE A 219 -39.34 -32.47 8.04
CA PHE A 219 -40.23 -32.91 6.97
C PHE A 219 -40.55 -34.39 7.23
N PHE A 220 -41.55 -34.63 8.08
CA PHE A 220 -42.30 -35.88 8.04
C PHE A 220 -43.14 -35.84 6.76
N VAL A 221 -42.58 -36.36 5.68
CA VAL A 221 -43.38 -36.81 4.55
C VAL A 221 -43.91 -38.19 4.96
N ASP A 222 -45.14 -38.23 5.46
CA ASP A 222 -45.93 -39.46 5.49
C ASP A 222 -46.10 -39.92 4.03
N LEU A 223 -45.34 -40.93 3.65
CA LEU A 223 -45.62 -41.76 2.49
C LEU A 223 -46.51 -42.90 2.97
N ASP A 224 -47.83 -42.73 2.87
CA ASP A 224 -48.75 -43.86 2.80
C ASP A 224 -50.08 -43.48 2.11
N ALA A 225 -50.50 -44.39 1.22
CA ALA A 225 -51.75 -44.54 0.46
C ALA A 225 -51.95 -43.77 -0.86
#